data_AF-A0A6G1YP71-F1
#
_entry.id   AF-A0A6G1YP71-F1
#
_cell.length_a   1.000
_cell.length_b   1.000
_cell.length_c   1.000
_cell.angle_alpha   90.00
_cell.angle_beta   90.00
_cell.angle_gamma   90.00
#
_symmetry.space_group_name_H-M   'P 1'
#
loop_
_entity.id
_entity.type
_entity.pdbx_description
1 polymer ?
#
loop_
_entity_poly.entity_id
_entity_poly.type
_entity_poly.pdbx_seq_one_letter_code
_entity_poly.pdbx_strand_id
1 'polypeptide(L)'
;MVFTDIDGTLTDIITGQYELSKGLIQELKQNNIPVVFCSAKTLAEQEKIRQDMGLRQPFIIENGGAVIIPEDYFSHSSLLLVKKYKKIGNYIIIELGKP
;
A
#
# COMPACT_ATOMS: atom_id res chain seq x y z
N MET A 1 -11.45 -0.97 -7.38
CA MET A 1 -10.31 -0.76 -6.47
C MET A 1 -10.80 0.06 -5.29
N VAL A 2 -10.31 -0.25 -4.09
CA VAL A 2 -10.63 0.44 -2.84
C VAL A 2 -9.36 1.08 -2.31
N PHE A 3 -9.44 2.36 -1.96
CA PHE A 3 -8.40 3.04 -1.20
C PHE A 3 -8.85 3.14 0.24
N THR A 4 -7.95 2.89 1.19
CA THR A 4 -8.25 2.96 2.61
C THR A 4 -7.08 3.51 3.39
N ASP A 5 -7.38 4.34 4.39
CA ASP A 5 -6.45 4.60 5.47
C ASP A 5 -6.34 3.36 6.37
N ILE A 6 -5.32 3.34 7.21
CA ILE A 6 -5.07 2.27 8.18
C ILE A 6 -5.65 2.68 9.52
N ASP A 7 -5.14 3.77 10.11
CA ASP A 7 -5.46 4.14 11.49
C ASP A 7 -6.93 4.58 11.64
N GLY A 8 -7.67 3.88 12.48
CA GLY A 8 -9.09 4.19 12.75
C GLY A 8 -10.03 3.93 11.56
N THR A 9 -9.53 3.32 10.48
CA THR A 9 -10.33 2.91 9.31
C THR A 9 -10.23 1.41 9.08
N LEU A 10 -9.02 0.91 8.82
CA LEU A 10 -8.74 -0.53 8.72
C LEU A 10 -8.43 -1.14 10.09
N THR A 11 -7.83 -0.36 10.97
CA THR A 11 -7.68 -0.71 12.38
C THR A 11 -8.87 -0.17 13.15
N ASP A 12 -9.35 -0.97 14.10
CA ASP A 12 -10.29 -0.50 15.09
C ASP A 12 -9.67 0.64 15.91
N ILE A 13 -10.42 1.74 16.08
CA ILE A 13 -9.90 2.97 16.69
C ILE A 13 -9.59 2.83 18.19
N ILE A 14 -10.17 1.83 18.85
CA ILE A 14 -10.02 1.60 20.29
C ILE A 14 -8.87 0.62 20.56
N THR A 15 -8.86 -0.49 19.83
CA THR A 15 -7.93 -1.61 20.04
C THR A 15 -6.69 -1.54 19.15
N GLY A 16 -6.72 -0.74 18.08
CA GLY A 16 -5.68 -0.66 17.06
C GLY A 16 -5.53 -1.93 16.22
N GLN A 17 -6.43 -2.90 16.39
CA GLN A 17 -6.34 -4.20 15.73
C GLN A 17 -7.00 -4.16 14.35
N TYR A 18 -6.35 -4.80 13.37
CA TYR A 18 -6.88 -4.96 12.01
C TYR A 18 -7.45 -6.36 11.73
N GLU A 19 -7.53 -7.22 12.75
CA GLU A 19 -8.09 -8.57 12.63
C GLU A 19 -9.55 -8.56 12.16
N LEU A 20 -10.33 -7.57 12.62
CA LEU A 20 -11.73 -7.40 12.23
C LEU A 20 -11.90 -7.15 10.72
N SER A 21 -10.92 -6.51 10.09
CA SER A 21 -10.96 -6.19 8.66
C SER A 21 -10.43 -7.32 7.77
N LYS A 22 -9.79 -8.37 8.33
CA LYS A 22 -9.23 -9.46 7.52
C LYS A 22 -10.28 -10.17 6.67
N GLY A 23 -11.48 -10.40 7.20
CA GLY A 23 -12.57 -11.04 6.47
C GLY A 23 -12.98 -10.26 5.23
N LEU A 24 -13.20 -8.95 5.40
CA LEU A 24 -13.54 -8.04 4.28
C LEU A 24 -12.40 -7.97 3.25
N ILE A 25 -11.15 -7.84 3.70
CA ILE A 25 -9.99 -7.82 2.80
C ILE A 25 -9.89 -9.13 2.00
N GLN A 26 -10.17 -10.28 2.62
CA GLN A 26 -10.18 -11.56 1.93
C GLN A 26 -11.29 -11.64 0.88
N GLU A 27 -12.49 -11.17 1.19
CA GLU A 27 -13.61 -11.12 0.24
C GLU A 27 -13.28 -10.21 -0.95
N LEU A 28 -12.72 -9.02 -0.72
CA LEU A 28 -12.29 -8.11 -1.78
C LEU A 28 -11.22 -8.77 -2.67
N LYS A 29 -10.25 -9.49 -2.09
CA LYS A 29 -9.23 -10.24 -2.84
C LYS A 29 -9.86 -11.35 -3.70
N GLN A 30 -10.80 -12.12 -3.16
CA GLN A 30 -11.50 -13.18 -3.91
C GLN A 30 -12.28 -12.63 -5.11
N ASN A 31 -12.80 -11.42 -4.98
CA ASN A 31 -13.50 -10.71 -6.07
C ASN A 31 -12.55 -9.94 -7.00
N ASN A 32 -11.23 -10.14 -6.89
CA ASN A 32 -10.21 -9.42 -7.67
C ASN A 32 -10.31 -7.89 -7.53
N ILE A 33 -10.76 -7.39 -6.37
CA ILE A 33 -10.84 -5.96 -6.09
C ILE A 33 -9.53 -5.54 -5.39
N PRO A 34 -8.69 -4.70 -6.03
CA PRO A 34 -7.45 -4.23 -5.41
C PRO A 34 -7.75 -3.36 -4.19
N VAL A 35 -7.05 -3.61 -3.08
CA VAL A 35 -7.03 -2.74 -1.90
C VAL A 35 -5.69 -2.02 -1.86
N VAL A 36 -5.74 -0.69 -1.81
CA VAL A 36 -4.56 0.19 -1.80
C VAL A 36 -4.57 0.96 -0.49
N PHE A 37 -3.53 0.77 0.32
CA PHE A 37 -3.34 1.57 1.53
C PHE A 37 -2.87 2.98 1.16
N CYS A 38 -3.44 3.96 1.87
CA CYS A 38 -3.06 5.36 1.78
C CYS A 38 -3.11 5.95 3.19
N SER A 39 -1.95 6.02 3.85
CA SER A 39 -1.87 6.34 5.28
C SER A 39 -0.66 7.20 5.61
N ALA A 40 -0.68 7.80 6.81
CA ALA A 40 0.46 8.49 7.41
C ALA A 40 1.61 7.53 7.76
N LYS A 41 1.34 6.22 7.84
CA LYS A 41 2.32 5.19 8.21
C LYS A 41 3.49 5.11 7.24
N THR A 42 4.66 4.81 7.79
CA THR A 42 5.91 4.60 7.05
C THR A 42 5.88 3.32 6.21
N LEU A 43 6.87 3.18 5.31
CA LEU A 43 7.08 1.95 4.55
C LEU A 43 7.12 0.70 5.43
N ALA A 44 7.95 0.73 6.49
CA ALA A 44 8.17 -0.44 7.34
C ALA A 44 6.89 -0.86 8.10
N GLU A 45 6.11 0.10 8.57
CA GLU A 45 4.85 -0.17 9.28
C GLU A 45 3.79 -0.76 8.34
N GLN A 46 3.61 -0.16 7.16
CA GLN A 46 2.62 -0.67 6.20
C GLN A 46 3.03 -2.02 5.63
N GLU A 47 4.33 -2.26 5.42
CA GLU A 47 4.85 -3.54 4.93
C GLU A 47 4.44 -4.69 5.84
N LYS A 48 4.57 -4.52 7.16
CA LYS A 48 4.15 -5.53 8.14
C LYS A 48 2.67 -5.87 8.01
N ILE A 49 1.80 -4.86 7.99
CA ILE A 49 0.34 -5.05 7.90
C ILE A 49 -0.04 -5.71 6.56
N ARG A 50 0.61 -5.30 5.47
CA ARG A 50 0.37 -5.87 4.14
C ARG A 50 0.79 -7.33 4.05
N GLN A 51 1.93 -7.70 4.65
CA GLN A 51 2.37 -9.09 4.74
C GLN A 51 1.34 -9.93 5.51
N ASP A 52 0.87 -9.44 6.65
CA ASP A 52 -0.14 -10.12 7.48
C ASP A 52 -1.49 -10.30 6.77
N MET A 53 -1.84 -9.39 5.85
CA MET A 53 -3.06 -9.45 5.03
C MET A 53 -2.86 -10.11 3.65
N GLY A 54 -1.62 -10.46 3.30
CA GLY A 54 -1.24 -10.95 1.97
C GLY A 54 -1.61 -9.99 0.85
N LEU A 55 -1.36 -8.70 1.03
CA LEU A 55 -1.60 -7.64 0.05
C LEU A 55 -0.32 -7.35 -0.75
N ARG A 56 -0.45 -7.20 -2.07
CA ARG A 56 0.67 -6.98 -3.00
C ARG A 56 0.46 -5.80 -3.94
N GLN A 57 -0.64 -5.07 -3.81
CA GLN A 57 -0.94 -3.88 -4.62
C GLN A 57 0.01 -2.73 -4.30
N PRO A 58 0.23 -1.73 -5.16
CA PRO A 58 0.90 -0.49 -4.77
C PRO A 58 0.24 0.16 -3.55
N PHE A 59 0.97 1.01 -2.83
CA PHE A 59 0.46 1.72 -1.65
C PHE A 59 1.13 3.07 -1.47
N ILE A 60 0.52 3.90 -0.64
CA ILE A 60 0.91 5.29 -0.39
C ILE A 60 1.28 5.43 1.08
N ILE A 61 2.49 5.93 1.31
CA ILE A 61 3.05 6.14 2.66
C ILE A 61 3.15 7.62 2.99
N GLU A 62 3.29 7.92 4.27
CA GLU A 62 3.61 9.26 4.79
C GLU A 62 2.69 10.35 4.19
N ASN A 63 1.38 10.08 4.16
CA ASN A 63 0.35 11.01 3.65
C ASN A 63 0.57 11.48 2.20
N GLY A 64 1.07 10.59 1.35
CA GLY A 64 1.36 10.94 -0.05
C GLY A 64 2.79 11.39 -0.28
N GLY A 65 3.68 11.28 0.70
CA GLY A 65 5.11 11.54 0.53
C GLY A 65 5.74 10.67 -0.57
N ALA A 66 5.31 9.40 -0.65
CA ALA A 66 5.73 8.50 -1.72
C ALA A 66 4.69 7.45 -2.09
N VAL A 67 4.75 7.00 -3.35
CA VAL A 67 4.07 5.79 -3.85
C VAL A 67 5.07 4.65 -3.89
N ILE A 68 4.71 3.53 -3.29
CA ILE A 68 5.50 2.31 -3.23
C ILE A 68 4.86 1.26 -4.13
N ILE A 69 5.64 0.73 -5.07
CA ILE A 69 5.20 -0.22 -6.09
C ILE A 69 6.11 -1.45 -6.01
N PRO A 70 5.59 -2.68 -5.78
CA PRO A 70 6.41 -3.88 -5.91
C PRO A 70 7.00 -3.96 -7.33
N GLU A 71 8.28 -4.28 -7.44
CA GLU A 71 9.04 -4.21 -8.69
C GLU A 71 8.38 -4.94 -9.87
N ASP A 72 7.72 -6.05 -9.59
CA ASP A 72 7.08 -6.94 -10.55
C ASP A 72 5.55 -6.75 -10.63
N TYR A 73 5.02 -5.63 -10.12
CA TYR A 73 3.58 -5.36 -10.13
C TYR A 73 3.09 -4.80 -11.47
N PHE A 74 3.83 -3.86 -12.07
CA PHE A 74 3.50 -3.26 -13.37
C PHE A 74 4.47 -3.70 -14.44
N SER A 75 4.02 -3.72 -15.70
CA SER A 75 4.92 -3.94 -16.83
C SER A 75 5.95 -2.80 -16.95
N HIS A 76 7.10 -3.13 -17.55
CA HIS A 76 8.17 -2.15 -17.77
C HIS A 76 7.69 -0.90 -18.52
N SER A 77 6.80 -1.07 -19.50
CA SER A 77 6.21 0.04 -20.27
C SER A 77 5.45 1.06 -19.39
N SER A 78 4.78 0.60 -18.33
CA SER A 78 4.06 1.48 -17.41
C SER A 78 5.01 2.30 -16.55
N LEU A 79 6.16 1.72 -16.19
CA LEU A 79 7.19 2.42 -15.41
C LEU A 79 7.88 3.52 -16.22
N LEU A 80 7.96 3.40 -17.55
CA LEU A 80 8.50 4.45 -18.42
C LEU A 80 7.69 5.75 -18.38
N LEU A 81 6.43 5.71 -17.94
CA LEU A 81 5.60 6.92 -17.75
C LEU A 81 6.05 7.75 -16.54
N VAL A 82 6.81 7.15 -15.62
CA VAL A 82 7.30 7.81 -14.41
C VAL A 82 8.68 8.39 -14.66
N LYS A 83 8.78 9.72 -14.69
CA LYS A 83 10.03 10.44 -15.03
C LYS A 83 11.18 10.19 -14.06
N LYS A 84 10.90 9.96 -12.78
CA LYS A 84 11.90 9.76 -11.73
C LYS A 84 11.35 8.82 -10.67
N TYR A 85 12.12 7.78 -10.37
CA TYR A 85 11.84 6.86 -9.26
C TYR A 85 13.17 6.36 -8.67
N LYS A 86 13.11 5.83 -7.46
CA LYS A 86 14.20 5.10 -6.81
C LYS A 86 13.84 3.62 -6.78
N LYS A 87 14.84 2.75 -6.80
CA LYS A 87 14.66 1.32 -6.52
C LYS A 87 15.31 1.00 -5.19
N ILE A 88 14.55 0.45 -4.26
CA ILE A 88 15.03 0.03 -2.94
C ILE A 88 14.50 -1.38 -2.66
N GLY A 89 15.40 -2.36 -2.55
CA GLY A 89 15.03 -3.76 -2.44
C GLY A 89 14.12 -4.19 -3.61
N ASN A 90 12.97 -4.78 -3.28
CA ASN A 90 11.95 -5.24 -4.23
C ASN A 90 10.91 -4.16 -4.55
N TYR A 91 11.19 -2.89 -4.22
CA TYR A 91 10.27 -1.78 -4.40
C TYR A 91 10.80 -0.73 -5.36
N ILE A 92 9.90 -0.24 -6.18
CA ILE A 92 10.01 1.02 -6.90
C ILE A 92 9.31 2.08 -6.06
N ILE A 93 10.02 3.19 -5.82
CA ILE A 93 9.58 4.29 -4.96
C ILE A 93 9.50 5.55 -5.80
N ILE A 94 8.31 6.15 -5.84
CA ILE A 94 8.04 7.42 -6.50
C ILE A 94 7.81 8.45 -5.39
N GLU A 95 8.81 9.28 -5.11
CA GLU A 95 8.70 10.38 -4.15
C GLU A 95 7.94 11.54 -4.80
N LEU A 96 6.89 12.02 -4.13
CA LEU A 96 6.05 13.12 -4.63
C LEU A 96 6.34 14.44 -3.90
N GLY A 97 6.89 14.37 -2.68
CA GLY A 97 7.38 15.54 -1.95
C GLY A 97 8.67 16.10 -2.57
N LYS A 98 8.78 17.43 -2.62
CA LYS A 98 10.08 18.10 -2.73
C LYS A 98 10.60 18.30 -1.30
N PRO A 99 11.91 18.10 -1.04
CA PRO A 99 12.52 18.59 0.21
C PRO A 99 12.36 20.10 0.35
#